data_AF-A0A1H2VU43-F1
#
_entry.id   AF-A0A1H2VU43-F1
#
_cell.length_a   1.000
_cell.length_b   1.000
_cell.length_c   1.000
_cell.angle_alpha   90.00
_cell.angle_beta   90.00
_cell.angle_gamma   90.00
#
_symmetry.space_group_name_H-M   'P 1'
#
loop_
_entity.id
_entity.type
_entity.pdbx_description
1 polymer ?
#
loop_
_entity_poly.entity_id
_entity_poly.type
_entity_poly.pdbx_seq_one_letter_code
_entity_poly.pdbx_strand_id
1 'polypeptide(L)'
;MKNETSGIIIVNHVLSITQLICCGLAFYALSRFSALAATDSSHLTEEWGLLFGGALLINGMIAVVLAMIPLCLANMVVSTFVLKRYGKRLSAILSLILSVLALILTAFVIVTEML
;
A
#
# COMPACT_ATOMS: atom_id res chain seq x y z
N MET A 1 -35.60 -4.82 -2.87
CA MET A 1 -34.14 -4.61 -2.94
C MET A 1 -33.72 -3.58 -1.90
N LYS A 2 -33.40 -3.98 -0.65
CA LYS A 2 -33.08 -3.02 0.44
C LYS A 2 -31.76 -3.26 1.17
N ASN A 3 -31.01 -4.33 0.86
CA ASN A 3 -29.74 -4.65 1.51
C ASN A 3 -28.47 -4.44 0.65
N GLU A 4 -28.58 -4.29 -0.66
CA GLU A 4 -27.40 -4.14 -1.54
C GLU A 4 -26.68 -2.81 -1.38
N THR A 5 -27.40 -1.77 -0.95
CA THR A 5 -26.85 -0.43 -0.76
C THR A 5 -25.82 -0.36 0.37
N SER A 6 -25.98 -1.17 1.42
CA SER A 6 -25.05 -1.21 2.56
C SER A 6 -23.75 -1.96 2.21
N GLY A 7 -23.85 -3.06 1.44
CA GLY A 7 -22.72 -3.94 1.15
C GLY A 7 -21.58 -3.24 0.40
N ILE A 8 -21.89 -2.48 -0.66
CA ILE A 8 -20.86 -1.79 -1.47
C ILE A 8 -20.14 -0.70 -0.66
N ILE A 9 -20.85 -0.02 0.25
CA ILE A 9 -20.25 1.00 1.13
C ILE A 9 -19.28 0.34 2.11
N ILE A 10 -19.67 -0.81 2.69
CA ILE A 10 -18.82 -1.59 3.58
C ILE A 10 -17.56 -2.07 2.84
N VAL A 11 -17.70 -2.60 1.61
CA VAL A 11 -16.57 -3.02 0.78
C VAL A 11 -15.62 -1.86 0.51
N ASN A 12 -16.13 -0.66 0.21
CA ASN A 12 -15.29 0.53 0.03
C ASN A 12 -14.49 0.88 1.30
N HIS A 13 -15.10 0.75 2.48
CA HIS A 13 -14.40 0.96 3.74
C HIS A 13 -13.36 -0.11 4.04
N VAL A 14 -13.69 -1.38 3.80
CA VAL A 14 -12.74 -2.50 3.98
C VAL A 14 -11.54 -2.31 3.07
N LEU A 15 -11.76 -2.03 1.77
CA LEU A 15 -10.67 -1.78 0.82
C LEU A 15 -9.79 -0.60 1.26
N SER A 16 -10.40 0.51 1.69
CA SER A 16 -9.66 1.67 2.17
C SER A 16 -8.84 1.37 3.43
N ILE A 17 -9.36 0.57 4.37
CA ILE A 17 -8.64 0.17 5.59
C ILE A 17 -7.48 -0.78 5.24
N THR A 18 -7.74 -1.79 4.41
CA THR A 18 -6.71 -2.73 3.94
C THR A 18 -5.58 -1.99 3.24
N GLN A 19 -5.90 -1.01 2.39
CA GLN A 19 -4.90 -0.21 1.70
C GLN A 19 -4.04 0.61 2.67
N LEU A 20 -4.65 1.16 3.72
CA LEU A 20 -3.95 1.92 4.75
C LEU A 20 -3.03 1.03 5.60
N ILE A 21 -3.46 -0.21 5.90
CA ILE A 21 -2.62 -1.23 6.54
C ILE A 21 -1.43 -1.59 5.66
N CYS A 22 -1.63 -1.81 4.36
CA CYS A 22 -0.55 -2.09 3.41
C CYS A 22 0.46 -0.94 3.34
N CYS A 23 0.00 0.32 3.27
CA CYS A 23 0.87 1.49 3.34
C CYS A 23 1.66 1.54 4.66
N GLY A 24 1.00 1.28 5.79
CA GLY A 24 1.63 1.29 7.10
C GLY A 24 2.71 0.21 7.26
N LEU A 25 2.45 -1.00 6.74
CA LEU A 25 3.44 -2.09 6.72
C LEU A 25 4.63 -1.76 5.83
N ALA A 26 4.40 -1.18 4.64
CA ALA A 26 5.46 -0.75 3.76
C ALA A 26 6.34 0.34 4.41
N PHE A 27 5.73 1.35 5.03
CA PHE A 27 6.47 2.39 5.74
C PHE A 27 7.26 1.84 6.94
N TYR A 28 6.66 0.94 7.72
CA TYR A 28 7.34 0.28 8.83
C TYR A 28 8.55 -0.54 8.37
N ALA A 29 8.39 -1.35 7.33
CA ALA A 29 9.48 -2.12 6.74
C ALA A 29 10.63 -1.22 6.26
N LEU A 30 10.32 -0.12 5.56
CA LEU A 30 11.30 0.85 5.11
C LEU A 30 12.06 1.48 6.29
N SER A 31 11.34 1.89 7.35
CA SER A 31 11.95 2.50 8.54
C SER A 31 12.89 1.53 9.28
N ARG A 32 12.53 0.25 9.36
CA ARG A 32 13.36 -0.79 10.00
C ARG A 32 14.59 -1.11 9.16
N PHE A 33 14.46 -1.13 7.84
CA PHE A 33 15.59 -1.31 6.94
C PHE A 33 16.57 -0.14 7.02
N SER A 34 16.09 1.11 6.96
CA SER A 34 16.95 2.29 7.10
C SER A 34 17.68 2.35 8.45
N ALA A 35 17.01 1.94 9.53
CA ALA A 35 17.65 1.85 10.85
C ALA A 35 18.73 0.77 10.91
N LEU A 36 18.50 -0.39 10.28
CA LEU A 36 19.52 -1.44 10.16
C LEU A 36 20.72 -0.95 9.35
N ALA A 37 20.48 -0.33 8.19
CA ALA A 37 21.52 0.16 7.29
C ALA A 37 22.41 1.26 7.91
N ALA A 38 21.91 1.97 8.92
CA ALA A 38 22.65 3.01 9.63
C ALA A 38 23.52 2.47 10.78
N THR A 39 23.53 1.17 11.05
CA THR A 39 24.31 0.58 12.15
C THR A 39 25.72 0.24 11.67
N ASP A 40 26.75 0.71 12.38
CA ASP A 40 28.17 0.50 12.04
C ASP A 40 28.54 -0.99 11.95
N SER A 41 28.91 -1.46 10.76
CA SER A 41 29.19 -2.86 10.46
C SER A 41 30.59 -3.30 10.88
N SER A 42 30.86 -3.34 12.18
CA SER A 42 32.13 -3.85 12.72
C SER A 42 32.19 -5.38 12.85
N HIS A 43 31.07 -6.09 12.63
CA HIS A 43 30.99 -7.55 12.72
C HIS A 43 30.43 -8.20 11.44
N LEU A 44 31.25 -9.05 10.79
CA LEU A 44 30.91 -9.80 9.57
C LEU A 44 29.60 -10.60 9.64
N THR A 45 29.23 -11.14 10.81
CA THR A 45 27.96 -11.86 11.00
C THR A 45 26.74 -10.94 10.94
N GLU A 46 26.90 -9.67 11.33
CA GLU A 46 25.84 -8.67 11.21
C GLU A 46 25.68 -8.21 9.76
N GLU A 47 26.76 -8.15 8.97
CA GLU A 47 26.72 -7.83 7.54
C GLU A 47 25.95 -8.86 6.71
N TRP A 48 26.14 -10.16 6.96
CA TRP A 48 25.38 -11.22 6.29
C TRP A 48 23.90 -11.23 6.72
N GLY A 49 23.63 -10.98 8.00
CA GLY A 49 22.27 -10.79 8.51
C GLY A 49 21.58 -9.58 7.88
N LEU A 50 22.33 -8.50 7.64
CA LEU A 50 21.86 -7.30 6.96
C LEU A 50 21.59 -7.54 5.48
N LEU A 51 22.47 -8.28 4.79
CA LEU A 51 22.33 -8.62 3.38
C LEU A 51 21.15 -9.57 3.14
N PHE A 52 21.04 -10.67 3.89
CA PHE A 52 19.94 -11.63 3.74
C PHE A 52 18.63 -11.10 4.30
N GLY A 53 18.64 -10.49 5.49
CA GLY A 53 17.46 -9.87 6.09
C GLY A 53 16.97 -8.66 5.29
N GLY A 54 17.90 -7.86 4.77
CA GLY A 54 17.63 -6.75 3.86
C GLY A 54 17.05 -7.20 2.53
N ALA A 55 17.64 -8.21 1.89
CA ALA A 55 17.10 -8.78 0.66
C ALA A 55 15.71 -9.39 0.85
N LEU A 56 15.45 -10.05 1.99
CA LEU A 56 14.13 -10.57 2.33
C LEU A 56 13.11 -9.44 2.54
N LEU A 57 13.50 -8.37 3.24
CA LEU A 57 12.67 -7.18 3.46
C LEU A 57 12.36 -6.46 2.15
N ILE A 58 13.34 -6.26 1.28
CA ILE A 58 13.17 -5.62 -0.03
C ILE A 58 12.26 -6.45 -0.93
N ASN A 59 12.49 -7.76 -1.03
CA ASN A 59 11.62 -8.65 -1.81
C ASN A 59 10.20 -8.70 -1.25
N GLY A 60 10.06 -8.72 0.09
CA GLY A 60 8.78 -8.62 0.76
C GLY A 60 8.07 -7.29 0.47
N MET A 61 8.81 -6.17 0.47
CA MET A 61 8.27 -4.87 0.09
C MET A 61 7.79 -4.84 -1.36
N ILE A 62 8.59 -5.37 -2.29
CA ILE A 62 8.22 -5.44 -3.71
C ILE A 62 6.93 -6.26 -3.87
N ALA A 63 6.77 -7.37 -3.15
CA ALA A 63 5.54 -8.16 -3.17
C ALA A 63 4.33 -7.37 -2.64
N VAL A 64 4.49 -6.60 -1.55
CA VAL A 64 3.43 -5.73 -1.00
C VAL A 64 3.08 -4.59 -1.95
N VAL A 65 4.08 -3.96 -2.56
CA VAL A 65 3.95 -2.88 -3.56
C VAL A 65 3.19 -3.39 -4.78
N LEU A 66 3.54 -4.58 -5.30
CA LEU A 66 2.84 -5.21 -6.42
C LEU A 66 1.40 -5.60 -6.05
N ALA A 67 1.16 -6.09 -4.83
CA ALA A 67 -0.18 -6.40 -4.33
C ALA A 67 -1.05 -5.15 -4.09
N MET A 68 -0.43 -3.99 -3.82
CA MET A 68 -1.15 -2.73 -3.66
C MET A 68 -1.76 -2.21 -4.97
N ILE A 69 -1.17 -2.50 -6.13
CA ILE A 69 -1.68 -2.04 -7.43
C ILE A 69 -3.11 -2.53 -7.71
N PRO A 70 -3.41 -3.85 -7.70
CA PRO A 70 -4.76 -4.33 -7.93
C PRO A 70 -5.74 -3.89 -6.82
N LEU A 71 -5.24 -3.73 -5.58
CA LEU A 71 -6.06 -3.25 -4.46
C LEU A 71 -6.51 -1.79 -4.68
N CYS A 72 -5.60 -0.90 -5.08
CA CYS A 72 -5.89 0.50 -5.36
C CYS A 72 -6.84 0.62 -6.56
N LEU A 73 -6.63 -0.18 -7.63
CA LEU A 73 -7.53 -0.23 -8.77
C LEU A 73 -8.94 -0.68 -8.38
N ALA A 74 -9.06 -1.74 -7.56
CA ALA A 74 -10.35 -2.18 -7.04
C ALA A 74 -11.04 -1.09 -6.21
N ASN A 75 -10.29 -0.41 -5.33
CA ASN A 75 -10.81 0.66 -4.51
C ASN A 75 -11.24 1.89 -5.34
N MET A 76 -10.50 2.23 -6.41
CA MET A 76 -10.89 3.28 -7.36
C MET A 76 -12.19 2.94 -8.09
N VAL A 77 -12.35 1.71 -8.58
CA VAL A 77 -13.56 1.27 -9.28
C VAL A 77 -14.77 1.32 -8.34
N VAL A 78 -14.64 0.79 -7.12
CA VAL A 78 -15.71 0.80 -6.12
C VAL A 78 -16.06 2.22 -5.69
N SER A 79 -15.08 3.07 -5.41
CA SER A 79 -15.30 4.47 -5.04
C SER A 79 -15.99 5.25 -6.17
N THR A 80 -15.59 5.05 -7.42
CA THR A 80 -16.22 5.69 -8.59
C THR A 80 -17.65 5.22 -8.77
N PHE A 81 -17.91 3.92 -8.61
CA PHE A 81 -19.26 3.36 -8.68
C PHE A 81 -20.16 3.91 -7.56
N VAL A 82 -19.62 4.04 -6.34
CA VAL A 82 -20.33 4.64 -5.21
C VAL A 82 -20.67 6.10 -5.47
N LEU A 83 -19.73 6.88 -5.99
CA LEU A 83 -19.95 8.30 -6.32
C LEU A 83 -21.00 8.47 -7.42
N LYS A 84 -20.94 7.62 -8.46
CA LYS A 84 -21.88 7.67 -9.59
C LYS A 84 -23.30 7.24 -9.19
N ARG A 85 -23.44 6.25 -8.30
CA ARG A 85 -24.73 5.65 -7.95
C ARG A 85 -25.40 6.26 -6.71
N TYR A 86 -24.61 6.78 -5.76
CA TYR A 86 -25.11 7.26 -4.46
C TYR A 86 -24.81 8.74 -4.18
N GLY A 87 -24.28 9.48 -5.17
CA GLY A 87 -23.97 10.90 -5.07
C GLY A 87 -22.65 11.20 -4.36
N LYS A 88 -22.37 12.49 -4.13
CA LYS A 88 -21.12 13.00 -3.53
C LYS A 88 -20.99 12.58 -2.05
N ARG A 89 -20.49 11.37 -1.81
CA ARG A 89 -20.12 10.90 -0.46
C ARG A 89 -18.66 11.19 -0.18
N LEU A 90 -18.40 11.97 0.86
CA LEU A 90 -17.05 12.40 1.26
C LEU A 90 -16.09 11.20 1.44
N SER A 91 -16.57 10.08 2.01
CA SER A 91 -15.77 8.87 2.23
C SER A 91 -15.30 8.21 0.93
N ALA A 92 -16.11 8.24 -0.12
CA ALA A 92 -15.72 7.70 -1.43
C ALA A 92 -14.73 8.64 -2.15
N ILE A 93 -14.86 9.96 -1.98
CA ILE A 93 -13.89 10.94 -2.51
C ILE A 93 -12.52 10.77 -1.83
N LEU A 94 -12.50 10.68 -0.50
CA LEU A 94 -11.27 10.47 0.26
C LEU A 94 -10.60 9.14 -0.11
N SER A 95 -11.38 8.06 -0.20
CA SER A 95 -10.86 6.75 -0.64
C SER A 95 -10.27 6.79 -2.05
N LEU A 96 -10.92 7.52 -2.97
CA LEU A 96 -10.43 7.72 -4.33
C LEU A 96 -9.10 8.48 -4.36
N ILE A 97 -9.01 9.60 -3.64
CA ILE A 97 -7.78 10.41 -3.54
C ILE A 97 -6.64 9.56 -2.96
N LEU A 98 -6.92 8.79 -1.91
CA LEU A 98 -5.94 7.94 -1.23
C LEU A 98 -5.47 6.79 -2.14
N SER A 99 -6.37 6.24 -2.96
CA SER A 99 -6.05 5.24 -3.99
C SER A 99 -5.16 5.80 -5.10
N VAL A 100 -5.45 7.01 -5.59
CA VAL A 100 -4.63 7.67 -6.61
C VAL A 100 -3.25 8.02 -6.07
N LEU A 101 -3.17 8.59 -4.86
CA LEU A 101 -1.89 8.90 -4.19
C LEU A 101 -1.04 7.64 -3.99
N ALA A 102 -1.66 6.56 -3.51
CA ALA A 102 -0.96 5.28 -3.34
C ALA A 102 -0.42 4.78 -4.69
N LEU A 103 -1.23 4.76 -5.76
CA LEU A 103 -0.78 4.36 -7.10
C LEU A 103 0.38 5.20 -7.63
N ILE A 104 0.36 6.52 -7.42
CA ILE A 104 1.46 7.41 -7.83
C ILE A 104 2.74 7.08 -7.06
N LEU A 105 2.65 6.87 -5.75
CA LEU A 105 3.80 6.47 -4.92
C LEU A 105 4.34 5.10 -5.33
N THR A 106 3.47 4.11 -5.54
CA THR A 106 3.85 2.78 -6.02
C THR A 106 4.56 2.87 -7.37
N ALA A 107 4.03 3.66 -8.31
CA ALA A 107 4.62 3.85 -9.63
C ALA A 107 5.98 4.56 -9.55
N PHE A 108 6.11 5.58 -8.70
CA PHE A 108 7.38 6.27 -8.46
C PHE A 108 8.46 5.30 -7.96
N VAL A 109 8.14 4.47 -6.96
CA VAL A 109 9.07 3.46 -6.41
C VAL A 109 9.50 2.45 -7.47
N ILE A 110 8.57 1.96 -8.29
CA ILE A 110 8.90 1.01 -9.36
C ILE A 110 9.85 1.64 -10.38
N VAL A 111 9.59 2.90 -10.77
CA VAL A 111 10.43 3.61 -11.75
C VAL A 111 11.83 3.87 -11.19
N THR A 112 11.94 4.27 -9.91
CA THR A 112 13.26 4.52 -9.29
C THR A 112 14.09 3.26 -9.07
N GLU A 113 13.46 2.10 -8.90
CA GLU A 113 14.16 0.83 -8.66
C GLU A 113 14.44 0.04 -9.96
N MET A 114 13.80 0.38 -11.07
CA MET A 114 14.00 -0.28 -12.38
C MET A 114 14.91 0.49 -13.36
N LEU A 115 15.37 1.69 -13.01
CA LEU A 115 16.31 2.53 -13.78
C LEU A 115 17.72 2.45 -13.20
#